data_AF-A0ABD5SDX3-F1
#
_entry.id   AF-A0ABD5SDX3-F1
#
_cell.length_a   1.000
_cell.length_b   1.000
_cell.length_c   1.000
_cell.angle_alpha   90.00
_cell.angle_beta   90.00
_cell.angle_gamma   90.00
#
_symmetry.space_group_name_H-M   'P 1'
#
loop_
_entity.id
_entity.type
_entity.pdbx_description
1 polymer ?
#
loop_
_entity_poly.entity_id
_entity_poly.type
_entity_poly.pdbx_seq_one_letter_code
_entity_poly.pdbx_strand_id
1 'polypeptide(L)'
;MEYEPGVCNIGPAQQRRRLLLGVGSLLAAAVLVAAVVTVEWPRWALLAVVFPLYGTALGFIQYRERFCVGFAGIGAFDVGDGTTEV
;
A
#
# COMPACT_ATOMS: atom_id res chain seq x y z
N MET A 1 18.73 5.87 -8.16
CA MET A 1 18.61 5.99 -6.69
C MET A 1 19.49 4.93 -6.11
N GLU A 2 20.13 5.19 -4.98
CA GLU A 2 20.91 4.19 -4.28
C GLU A 2 20.09 3.62 -3.11
N TYR A 3 20.32 2.35 -2.79
CA TYR A 3 19.73 1.73 -1.61
C TYR A 3 20.37 2.31 -0.34
N GLU A 4 19.53 2.70 0.63
CA GLU A 4 19.98 3.14 1.96
C GLU A 4 19.17 2.40 3.04
N PRO A 5 19.81 1.54 3.85
CA PRO A 5 19.14 0.76 4.88
C PRO A 5 18.31 1.63 5.83
N GLY A 6 17.04 1.28 6.00
CA GLY A 6 16.12 2.01 6.88
C GLY A 6 15.63 3.37 6.33
N VAL A 7 16.12 3.80 5.16
CA VAL A 7 15.76 5.10 4.56
C VAL A 7 15.05 4.90 3.22
N CYS A 8 15.65 4.16 2.28
CA CYS A 8 15.08 3.98 0.95
C CYS A 8 15.41 2.60 0.39
N ASN A 9 14.39 1.82 0.01
CA ASN A 9 14.55 0.49 -0.59
C ASN A 9 13.70 0.25 -1.84
N ILE A 10 12.97 1.26 -2.32
CA ILE A 10 12.15 1.15 -3.53
C ILE A 10 12.34 2.30 -4.52
N GLY A 11 12.52 1.93 -5.79
CA GLY A 11 12.68 2.77 -6.96
C GLY A 11 11.38 3.42 -7.44
N PRO A 12 11.44 4.33 -8.43
CA PRO A 12 10.26 5.04 -8.93
C PRO A 12 9.15 4.11 -9.45
N ALA A 13 9.51 2.99 -10.08
CA ALA A 13 8.55 1.99 -10.55
C ALA A 13 7.78 1.34 -9.39
N GLN A 14 8.50 0.93 -8.34
CA GLN A 14 7.90 0.34 -7.14
C GLN A 14 7.09 1.37 -6.34
N GLN A 15 7.56 2.62 -6.24
CA GLN A 15 6.80 3.72 -5.66
C GLN A 15 5.47 3.92 -6.39
N ARG A 16 5.48 4.01 -7.72
CA ARG A 16 4.25 4.12 -8.51
C ARG A 16 3.31 2.94 -8.26
N ARG A 17 3.84 1.73 -8.12
CA ARG A 17 3.04 0.54 -7.75
C ARG A 17 2.40 0.69 -6.37
N ARG A 18 3.11 1.20 -5.36
CA ARG A 18 2.54 1.45 -4.01
C ARG A 18 1.47 2.54 -4.04
N LEU A 19 1.68 3.60 -4.83
CA LEU A 19 0.67 4.64 -5.03
C LEU A 19 -0.60 4.06 -5.69
N LEU A 20 -0.45 3.28 -6.76
CA LEU A 20 -1.59 2.65 -7.45
C LEU A 20 -2.33 1.67 -6.54
N LEU A 21 -1.62 0.87 -5.74
CA LEU A 21 -2.23 -0.01 -4.75
C LEU A 21 -2.97 0.78 -3.65
N GLY A 22 -2.40 1.90 -3.19
CA GLY A 22 -3.05 2.77 -2.21
C GLY A 22 -4.32 3.40 -2.75
N VAL A 23 -4.27 3.95 -3.96
CA VAL A 23 -5.45 4.54 -4.65
C VAL A 23 -6.50 3.47 -4.94
N GLY A 24 -6.10 2.30 -5.45
CA GLY A 24 -7.02 1.19 -5.70
C GLY A 24 -7.70 0.70 -4.42
N SER A 25 -6.96 0.65 -3.31
CA SER A 25 -7.51 0.29 -2.01
C SER A 25 -8.49 1.36 -1.49
N LEU A 26 -8.22 2.65 -1.72
CA LEU A 26 -9.15 3.72 -1.35
C LEU A 26 -10.46 3.63 -2.13
N LEU A 27 -10.38 3.34 -3.44
CA LEU A 27 -11.56 3.11 -4.28
C LEU A 27 -12.35 1.90 -3.78
N ALA A 28 -11.67 0.80 -3.42
CA ALA A 28 -12.31 -0.37 -2.84
C ALA A 28 -13.01 -0.06 -1.50
N ALA A 29 -12.39 0.75 -0.63
CA ALA A 29 -13.02 1.22 0.61
C ALA A 29 -14.30 2.02 0.32
N ALA A 30 -14.26 2.96 -0.63
CA ALA A 30 -15.42 3.76 -1.01
C ALA A 30 -16.57 2.89 -1.58
N VAL A 31 -16.24 1.93 -2.45
CA VAL A 31 -17.22 0.97 -2.98
C VAL A 31 -17.84 0.13 -1.87
N LEU A 32 -17.04 -0.36 -0.92
CA LEU A 32 -17.55 -1.20 0.17
C LEU A 32 -18.46 -0.41 1.12
N VAL A 33 -18.10 0.83 1.45
CA VAL A 33 -18.98 1.74 2.21
C VAL A 33 -20.28 1.97 1.46
N ALA A 34 -20.20 2.30 0.17
CA ALA A 34 -21.38 2.54 -0.66
C ALA A 34 -22.29 1.30 -0.69
N ALA A 35 -21.74 0.10 -0.89
CA ALA A 35 -22.50 -1.15 -0.91
C ALA A 35 -23.19 -1.45 0.44
N VAL A 36 -22.49 -1.26 1.56
CA VAL A 36 -23.07 -1.48 2.89
C VAL A 36 -24.24 -0.52 3.14
N VAL A 37 -24.11 0.74 2.72
CA VAL A 37 -25.15 1.76 2.91
C VAL A 37 -26.33 1.54 1.96
N THR A 38 -26.10 1.21 0.69
CA THR A 38 -27.19 1.07 -0.30
C THR A 38 -28.00 -0.20 -0.16
N VAL A 39 -27.40 -1.28 0.34
CA VAL A 39 -28.07 -2.57 0.58
C VAL A 39 -28.56 -2.70 2.03
N GLU A 40 -28.47 -1.61 2.82
CA GLU A 40 -28.90 -1.56 4.22
C GLU A 40 -28.31 -2.69 5.09
N TRP A 41 -27.05 -3.05 4.82
CA TRP A 41 -26.36 -4.08 5.58
C TRP A 41 -26.14 -3.65 7.04
N PRO A 42 -25.98 -4.61 7.96
CA PRO A 42 -25.67 -4.30 9.34
C PRO A 42 -24.45 -3.38 9.44
N ARG A 43 -24.53 -2.34 10.29
CA ARG A 43 -23.45 -1.34 10.43
C ARG A 43 -22.10 -1.94 10.80
N TRP A 44 -22.07 -3.10 11.47
CA TRP A 44 -20.83 -3.81 11.80
C TRP A 44 -20.07 -4.28 10.55
N ALA A 45 -20.74 -4.45 9.41
CA ALA A 45 -20.08 -4.79 8.14
C ALA A 45 -19.08 -3.71 7.69
N LEU A 46 -19.24 -2.45 8.16
CA LEU A 46 -18.27 -1.38 7.91
C LEU A 46 -16.91 -1.66 8.54
N LEU A 47 -16.79 -2.58 9.52
CA LEU A 47 -15.49 -3.00 10.04
C LEU A 47 -14.61 -3.62 8.95
N ALA A 48 -15.20 -4.22 7.91
CA ALA A 48 -14.44 -4.74 6.77
C ALA A 48 -13.74 -3.63 5.95
N VAL A 49 -14.18 -2.37 6.06
CA VAL A 49 -13.55 -1.19 5.41
C VAL A 49 -12.16 -0.91 5.98
N VAL A 50 -11.85 -1.39 7.20
CA VAL A 50 -10.54 -1.20 7.83
C VAL A 50 -9.41 -1.78 6.96
N PHE A 51 -9.63 -2.92 6.31
CA PHE A 51 -8.60 -3.55 5.45
C PHE A 51 -8.21 -2.70 4.23
N PRO A 52 -9.14 -2.23 3.38
CA PRO A 52 -8.78 -1.35 2.27
C PRO A 52 -8.29 0.03 2.73
N LEU A 53 -8.75 0.56 3.87
CA LEU A 53 -8.18 1.79 4.45
C LEU A 53 -6.74 1.59 4.90
N TYR A 54 -6.43 0.44 5.52
CA TYR A 54 -5.06 0.07 5.87
C TYR A 54 -4.17 -0.04 4.62
N GLY A 55 -4.67 -0.68 3.56
CA GLY A 55 -3.98 -0.74 2.26
C GLY A 55 -3.72 0.65 1.66
N THR A 56 -4.68 1.57 1.79
CA THR A 56 -4.53 2.98 1.39
C THR A 56 -3.40 3.66 2.15
N ALA A 57 -3.42 3.56 3.48
CA ALA A 57 -2.42 4.17 4.35
C ALA A 57 -1.02 3.62 4.06
N LEU A 58 -0.88 2.28 3.98
CA LEU A 58 0.39 1.66 3.65
C LEU A 58 0.90 2.07 2.26
N GLY A 59 0.06 2.04 1.23
CA GLY A 59 0.46 2.39 -0.13
C GLY A 59 0.97 3.84 -0.21
N PHE A 60 0.27 4.77 0.45
CA PHE A 60 0.65 6.18 0.45
C PHE A 60 1.91 6.46 1.29
N ILE A 61 2.01 5.88 2.49
CA ILE A 61 3.19 6.05 3.35
C ILE A 61 4.42 5.48 2.66
N GLN A 62 4.35 4.25 2.12
CA GLN A 62 5.48 3.64 1.41
C GLN A 62 5.85 4.40 0.15
N TYR A 63 4.88 4.98 -0.56
CA TYR A 63 5.15 5.88 -1.69
C TYR A 63 5.93 7.13 -1.27
N ARG A 64 5.49 7.80 -0.20
CA ARG A 64 6.11 9.03 0.29
C ARG A 64 7.52 8.78 0.84
N GLU A 65 7.68 7.75 1.65
CA GLU A 65 8.95 7.42 2.30
C GLU A 65 9.91 6.66 1.38
N ARG A 66 9.45 6.21 0.20
CA ARG A 66 10.26 5.40 -0.72
C ARG A 66 10.82 4.14 -0.04
N PHE A 67 10.05 3.64 0.92
CA PHE A 67 10.43 2.52 1.76
C PHE A 67 9.27 1.53 1.85
N CYS A 68 9.54 0.29 1.47
CA CYS A 68 8.63 -0.84 1.54
C CYS A 68 8.99 -1.74 2.73
N VAL A 69 8.11 -1.76 3.73
CA VAL A 69 8.26 -2.61 4.92
C VAL A 69 8.29 -4.10 4.61
N GLY A 70 7.57 -4.55 3.57
CA GLY A 70 7.57 -5.95 3.15
C GLY A 70 8.93 -6.38 2.60
N PHE A 71 9.54 -5.54 1.76
CA PHE A 71 10.91 -5.75 1.28
C PHE A 71 11.91 -5.74 2.42
N ALA A 72 11.81 -4.81 3.36
CA ALA A 72 12.65 -4.80 4.55
C ALA A 72 12.50 -6.08 5.39
N GLY A 73 11.28 -6.60 5.54
CA GLY A 73 11.00 -7.81 6.32
C GLY A 73 11.57 -9.09 5.72
N ILE A 74 11.83 -9.13 4.40
CA ILE A 74 12.45 -10.27 3.72
C ILE A 74 13.91 -10.00 3.31
N GLY A 75 14.50 -8.88 3.72
CA GLY A 75 15.86 -8.52 3.35
C GLY A 75 16.04 -8.17 1.87
N ALA A 76 15.02 -7.59 1.22
CA ALA A 76 15.05 -7.22 -0.19
C ALA A 76 14.98 -5.70 -0.42
N PHE A 77 15.36 -5.28 -1.63
CA PHE A 77 15.18 -3.93 -2.16
C PHE A 77 15.08 -3.95 -3.69
N ASP A 78 14.52 -2.91 -4.29
CA ASP A 78 14.48 -2.73 -5.75
C ASP A 78 14.52 -1.23 -6.05
N VAL A 79 15.69 -0.69 -6.39
CA VAL A 79 15.91 0.75 -6.64
C VAL A 79 15.93 1.13 -8.12
N GLY A 80 15.69 0.19 -9.02
CA GLY A 80 15.66 0.41 -10.48
C GLY A 80 16.27 -0.70 -11.32
N ASP A 81 17.14 -1.52 -10.74
CA ASP A 81 17.87 -2.60 -11.43
C ASP A 81 17.25 -3.99 -11.22
N GLY A 82 16.03 -4.03 -10.69
CA GLY A 82 15.33 -5.24 -10.29
C GLY A 82 15.45 -5.53 -8.79
N THR A 83 14.73 -6.55 -8.33
CA THR A 83 14.74 -6.96 -6.93
C THR A 83 16.07 -7.63 -6.58
N THR A 84 16.71 -7.15 -5.51
CA THR A 84 17.95 -7.68 -4.94
C THR A 84 17.71 -8.07 -3.49
N GLU A 85 18.37 -9.14 -3.03
CA GLU A 85 18.39 -9.60 -1.64
C GLU A 85 19.72 -9.19 -0.98
N VAL A 86 19.68 -8.89 0.31
CA VAL A 86 20.84 -8.50 1.15
C VAL A 86 21.53 -9.74 1.72
#